data_AF-A0A917CYT6-F1
#
_entry.id   AF-A0A917CYT6-F1
#
_cell.length_a   1.000
_cell.length_b   1.000
_cell.length_c   1.000
_cell.angle_alpha   90.00
_cell.angle_beta   90.00
_cell.angle_gamma   90.00
#
_symmetry.space_group_name_H-M   'P 1'
#
loop_
_entity.id
_entity.type
_entity.pdbx_description
1 polymer ?
#
loop_
_entity_poly.entity_id
_entity_poly.type
_entity_poly.pdbx_seq_one_letter_code
_entity_poly.pdbx_strand_id
1 'polypeptide(L)'
;MAKGTNAKPSKEAKAAAKAARKKASKERRSQLWQAFQLQRKEDKLLLPLMIGSIVGLGLIFFLIGLAFGIPWLLLPIGILVGVLLAFVIFGRRVQKSVYGKAEGQRGAAAWALDNLQGSWRVSNAIAGTTQLDAVHRVIGRPGVILVAEGAPQRVKSLLAQEKKKTARLVGDTPIYDIVVGNDEGQVPLSQLQKYMSKLPKNIDSKRMDSIESRLAALGKRGGPALPQGPIPGGAKMKGMQRTMKRR
;
A
#
# COMPACT_ATOMS: atom_id res chain seq x y z
N MET A 1 -32.08 -16.52 25.72
CA MET A 1 -32.21 -16.56 24.24
C MET A 1 -33.09 -15.39 23.80
N ALA A 2 -32.53 -14.19 23.57
CA ALA A 2 -33.30 -13.05 23.08
C ALA A 2 -33.12 -12.94 21.55
N LYS A 3 -34.20 -13.24 20.81
CA LYS A 3 -34.29 -13.13 19.35
C LYS A 3 -34.27 -11.64 18.97
N GLY A 4 -33.15 -11.15 18.44
CA GLY A 4 -33.04 -9.80 17.87
C GLY A 4 -33.95 -9.65 16.66
N THR A 5 -34.90 -8.72 16.75
CA THR A 5 -35.85 -8.38 15.68
C THR A 5 -35.14 -7.73 14.49
N ASN A 6 -35.16 -8.40 13.34
CA ASN A 6 -34.81 -7.81 12.03
C ASN A 6 -35.86 -6.75 11.64
N ALA A 7 -35.64 -5.49 12.03
CA ALA A 7 -36.45 -4.36 11.55
C ALA A 7 -36.03 -4.00 10.12
N LYS A 8 -36.98 -4.06 9.16
CA LYS A 8 -36.75 -3.61 7.77
C LYS A 8 -36.43 -2.10 7.77
N PRO A 9 -35.40 -1.64 7.05
CA PRO A 9 -35.04 -0.21 7.04
C PRO A 9 -36.18 0.63 6.47
N SER A 10 -36.48 1.76 7.14
CA SER A 10 -37.56 2.70 6.78
C SER A 10 -37.39 3.25 5.35
N LYS A 11 -38.49 3.64 4.69
CA LYS A 11 -38.46 4.19 3.31
C LYS A 11 -37.52 5.40 3.20
N GLU A 12 -37.44 6.21 4.25
CA GLU A 12 -36.56 7.38 4.37
C GLU A 12 -35.07 6.98 4.48
N ALA A 13 -34.75 5.96 5.28
CA ALA A 13 -33.39 5.42 5.37
C ALA A 13 -32.90 4.85 4.01
N LYS A 14 -33.80 4.20 3.26
CA LYS A 14 -33.52 3.72 1.89
C LYS A 14 -33.34 4.88 0.89
N ALA A 15 -34.14 5.95 1.00
CA ALA A 15 -34.03 7.13 0.16
C ALA A 15 -32.73 7.91 0.44
N ALA A 16 -32.37 8.11 1.70
CA ALA A 16 -31.12 8.74 2.12
C ALA A 16 -29.90 7.91 1.67
N ALA A 17 -29.93 6.58 1.84
CA ALA A 17 -28.88 5.70 1.35
C ALA A 17 -28.74 5.74 -0.19
N LYS A 18 -29.86 5.83 -0.93
CA LYS A 18 -29.85 5.96 -2.39
C LYS A 18 -29.30 7.32 -2.84
N ALA A 19 -29.63 8.40 -2.13
CA ALA A 19 -29.08 9.73 -2.40
C ALA A 19 -27.57 9.80 -2.09
N ALA A 20 -27.13 9.24 -0.96
CA ALA A 20 -25.71 9.13 -0.61
C ALA A 20 -24.93 8.30 -1.64
N ARG A 21 -25.48 7.15 -2.07
CA ARG A 21 -24.87 6.33 -3.14
C ARG A 21 -24.76 7.09 -4.45
N LYS A 22 -25.79 7.86 -4.84
CA LYS A 22 -25.75 8.69 -6.07
C LYS A 22 -24.70 9.79 -5.97
N LYS A 23 -24.60 10.49 -4.83
CA LYS A 23 -23.57 11.51 -4.60
C LYS A 23 -22.17 10.91 -4.66
N ALA A 24 -21.93 9.84 -3.91
CA ALA A 24 -20.65 9.12 -3.92
C ALA A 24 -20.29 8.58 -5.32
N SER A 25 -21.27 8.10 -6.09
CA SER A 25 -21.05 7.66 -7.47
C SER A 25 -20.66 8.81 -8.39
N LYS A 26 -21.28 9.99 -8.23
CA LYS A 26 -20.95 11.18 -9.03
C LYS A 26 -19.55 11.69 -8.70
N GLU A 27 -19.21 11.75 -7.42
CA GLU A 27 -17.86 12.12 -6.96
C GLU A 27 -16.81 11.14 -7.48
N ARG A 28 -17.04 9.83 -7.35
CA ARG A 28 -16.13 8.80 -7.88
C ARG A 28 -15.95 8.94 -9.39
N ARG A 29 -17.04 9.17 -10.16
CA ARG A 29 -16.94 9.38 -11.61
C ARG A 29 -16.15 10.65 -11.95
N SER A 30 -16.35 11.72 -11.17
CA SER A 30 -15.61 12.97 -11.35
C SER A 30 -14.11 12.79 -11.06
N GLN A 31 -13.75 12.10 -9.97
CA GLN A 31 -12.37 11.77 -9.63
C GLN A 31 -11.71 10.92 -10.71
N LEU A 32 -12.39 9.87 -11.18
CA LEU A 32 -11.90 9.02 -12.28
C LEU A 32 -11.70 9.83 -13.57
N TRP A 33 -12.63 10.74 -13.88
CA TRP A 33 -12.51 11.61 -15.05
C TRP A 33 -11.34 12.58 -14.94
N GLN A 34 -11.12 13.18 -13.77
CA GLN A 34 -9.98 14.05 -13.51
C GLN A 34 -8.66 13.28 -13.64
N ALA A 35 -8.56 12.10 -13.04
CA ALA A 35 -7.40 11.22 -13.15
C ALA A 35 -7.13 10.82 -14.61
N PHE A 36 -8.19 10.51 -15.38
CA PHE A 36 -8.07 10.23 -16.81
C PHE A 36 -7.56 11.44 -17.60
N GLN A 37 -8.08 12.63 -17.36
CA GLN A 37 -7.65 13.86 -18.04
C GLN A 37 -6.18 14.19 -17.73
N LEU A 38 -5.77 14.01 -16.47
CA LEU A 38 -4.37 14.19 -16.07
C LEU A 38 -3.47 13.18 -16.79
N GLN A 39 -3.80 11.89 -16.71
CA GLN A 39 -3.01 10.83 -17.33
C GLN A 39 -2.90 11.00 -18.85
N ARG A 40 -3.99 11.38 -19.52
CA ARG A 40 -3.99 11.61 -20.97
C ARG A 40 -3.04 12.72 -21.41
N LYS A 41 -2.89 13.76 -20.58
CA LYS A 41 -1.94 14.86 -20.84
C LYS A 41 -0.49 14.40 -20.68
N GLU A 42 -0.25 13.55 -19.70
CA GLU A 42 1.08 13.02 -19.39
C GLU A 42 1.53 11.95 -20.37
N ASP A 43 0.59 11.10 -20.79
CA ASP A 43 0.84 9.95 -21.64
C ASP A 43 0.00 10.01 -22.91
N LYS A 44 0.59 10.60 -23.95
CA LYS A 44 -0.03 10.77 -25.26
C LYS A 44 -0.34 9.45 -25.97
N LEU A 45 0.40 8.38 -25.63
CA LEU A 45 0.19 7.05 -26.21
C LEU A 45 -0.96 6.28 -25.55
N LEU A 46 -1.48 6.76 -24.42
CA LEU A 46 -2.60 6.12 -23.73
C LEU A 46 -3.84 6.00 -24.62
N LEU A 47 -4.26 7.10 -25.25
CA LEU A 47 -5.47 7.15 -26.08
C LEU A 47 -5.38 6.21 -27.30
N PRO A 48 -4.33 6.28 -28.14
CA PRO A 48 -4.18 5.37 -29.27
C PRO A 48 -4.20 3.90 -28.86
N LEU A 49 -3.60 3.54 -27.73
CA LEU A 49 -3.60 2.16 -27.26
C LEU A 49 -4.97 1.70 -26.74
N MET A 50 -5.70 2.56 -26.04
CA MET A 50 -7.06 2.23 -25.60
C MET A 50 -7.98 2.05 -26.80
N ILE A 51 -7.95 2.97 -27.76
CA ILE A 51 -8.74 2.87 -29.00
C ILE A 51 -8.31 1.62 -29.79
N GLY A 52 -7.00 1.42 -29.97
CA GLY A 52 -6.45 0.26 -30.65
C GLY A 52 -6.83 -1.06 -29.98
N SER A 53 -6.95 -1.11 -28.65
CA SER A 53 -7.41 -2.31 -27.95
C SER A 53 -8.90 -2.61 -28.19
N ILE A 54 -9.75 -1.58 -28.25
CA ILE A 54 -11.18 -1.75 -28.51
C ILE A 54 -11.43 -2.12 -29.98
N VAL A 55 -10.84 -1.36 -30.90
CA VAL A 55 -10.98 -1.58 -32.34
C VAL A 55 -10.31 -2.89 -32.74
N GLY A 56 -9.10 -3.15 -32.25
CA GLY A 56 -8.36 -4.38 -32.55
C GLY A 56 -9.11 -5.62 -32.10
N LEU A 57 -9.57 -5.68 -30.84
CA LEU A 57 -10.33 -6.83 -30.36
C LEU A 57 -11.74 -6.92 -30.98
N GLY A 58 -12.40 -5.79 -31.23
CA GLY A 58 -13.66 -5.77 -31.97
C GLY A 58 -13.52 -6.39 -33.37
N LEU A 59 -12.48 -5.99 -34.12
CA LEU A 59 -12.17 -6.54 -35.44
C LEU A 59 -11.81 -8.03 -35.37
N ILE A 60 -10.97 -8.44 -34.42
CA ILE A 60 -10.59 -9.86 -34.26
C ILE A 60 -11.83 -10.72 -34.05
N PHE A 61 -12.70 -10.35 -33.10
CA PHE A 61 -13.92 -11.11 -32.83
C PHE A 61 -14.93 -11.07 -33.98
N PHE A 62 -15.00 -9.95 -34.71
CA PHE A 62 -15.83 -9.83 -35.89
C PHE A 62 -15.35 -10.77 -37.01
N LEU A 63 -14.05 -10.82 -37.29
CA LEU A 63 -13.46 -11.71 -38.29
C LEU A 63 -13.63 -13.19 -37.92
N ILE A 64 -13.46 -13.52 -36.63
CA ILE A 64 -13.78 -14.85 -36.11
C ILE A 64 -15.26 -15.14 -36.37
N GLY A 65 -16.15 -14.22 -36.02
CA GLY A 65 -17.58 -14.42 -36.24
C GLY A 65 -17.96 -14.52 -37.72
N LEU A 66 -17.26 -13.86 -38.64
CA LEU A 66 -17.44 -14.08 -40.08
C LEU A 66 -17.13 -15.52 -40.47
N ALA A 67 -16.03 -16.09 -39.96
CA ALA A 67 -15.66 -17.49 -40.24
C ALA A 67 -16.68 -18.50 -39.69
N PHE A 68 -17.40 -18.17 -38.62
CA PHE A 68 -18.43 -19.02 -38.00
C PHE A 68 -19.87 -18.62 -38.37
N GLY A 69 -20.08 -17.66 -39.27
CA GLY A 69 -21.42 -17.18 -39.66
C GLY A 69 -22.19 -16.40 -38.59
N ILE A 70 -21.54 -15.96 -37.51
CA ILE A 70 -22.12 -15.22 -36.38
C ILE A 70 -21.39 -13.89 -36.06
N PRO A 71 -21.05 -13.05 -37.06
CA PRO A 71 -20.24 -11.84 -36.87
C PRO A 71 -20.87 -10.83 -35.89
N TRP A 72 -22.18 -10.64 -35.99
CA TRP A 72 -22.93 -9.68 -35.17
C TRP A 72 -23.10 -10.11 -33.72
N LEU A 73 -23.00 -11.41 -33.43
CA LEU A 73 -23.04 -11.94 -32.06
C LEU A 73 -21.69 -11.79 -31.36
N LEU A 74 -20.59 -12.03 -32.08
CA LEU A 74 -19.23 -11.95 -31.52
C LEU A 74 -18.71 -10.51 -31.42
N LEU A 75 -19.17 -9.58 -32.26
CA LEU A 75 -18.72 -8.18 -32.24
C LEU A 75 -18.94 -7.48 -30.87
N PRO A 76 -20.13 -7.52 -30.24
CA PRO A 76 -20.32 -6.95 -28.91
C PRO A 76 -19.41 -7.56 -27.84
N ILE A 77 -19.15 -8.87 -27.94
CA ILE A 77 -18.23 -9.57 -27.03
C ILE A 77 -16.81 -9.05 -27.21
N GLY A 78 -16.34 -8.92 -28.45
CA GLY A 78 -15.03 -8.35 -28.77
C GLY A 78 -14.87 -6.92 -28.25
N ILE A 79 -15.91 -6.09 -28.40
CA ILE A 79 -15.92 -4.72 -27.86
C ILE A 79 -15.83 -4.74 -26.32
N LEU A 80 -16.61 -5.59 -25.64
CA LEU A 80 -16.57 -5.70 -24.17
C LEU A 80 -15.19 -6.15 -23.67
N VAL A 81 -14.58 -7.15 -24.31
CA VAL A 81 -13.22 -7.61 -23.99
C VAL A 81 -12.21 -6.50 -24.29
N GLY A 82 -12.40 -5.76 -25.39
CA GLY A 82 -11.60 -4.60 -25.77
C GLY A 82 -11.64 -3.48 -24.72
N VAL A 83 -12.83 -3.14 -24.22
CA VAL A 83 -13.01 -2.17 -23.15
C VAL A 83 -12.32 -2.63 -21.87
N LEU A 84 -12.45 -3.92 -21.50
CA LEU A 84 -11.76 -4.48 -20.34
C LEU A 84 -10.23 -4.34 -20.49
N LEU A 85 -9.68 -4.66 -21.67
CA LEU A 85 -8.26 -4.51 -21.93
C LEU A 85 -7.82 -3.03 -21.87
N ALA A 86 -8.62 -2.10 -22.40
CA ALA A 86 -8.37 -0.67 -22.30
C ALA A 86 -8.27 -0.21 -20.82
N PHE A 87 -9.13 -0.71 -19.94
CA PHE A 87 -9.05 -0.43 -18.49
C PHE A 87 -7.76 -0.99 -17.86
N VAL A 88 -7.34 -2.19 -18.23
CA VAL A 88 -6.07 -2.79 -17.75
C VAL A 88 -4.87 -1.97 -18.21
N ILE A 89 -4.86 -1.54 -19.48
CA ILE A 89 -3.81 -0.67 -20.04
C ILE A 89 -3.77 0.65 -19.27
N PHE A 90 -4.92 1.29 -19.09
CA PHE A 90 -5.02 2.54 -18.33
C PHE A 90 -4.45 2.41 -16.91
N GLY A 91 -4.89 1.40 -16.16
CA GLY A 91 -4.43 1.17 -14.79
C GLY A 91 -2.91 0.97 -14.71
N ARG A 92 -2.34 0.13 -15.58
CA ARG A 92 -0.89 -0.12 -15.61
C ARG A 92 -0.09 1.13 -15.97
N ARG A 93 -0.59 1.96 -16.89
CA ARG A 93 0.10 3.19 -17.30
C ARG A 93 0.02 4.30 -16.25
N VAL A 94 -1.11 4.43 -15.57
CA VAL A 94 -1.24 5.32 -14.40
C VAL A 94 -0.24 4.92 -13.33
N GLN A 95 -0.18 3.64 -12.96
CA GLN A 95 0.79 3.15 -11.99
C GLN A 95 2.23 3.50 -12.42
N LYS A 96 2.59 3.22 -13.68
CA LYS A 96 3.93 3.55 -14.19
C LYS A 96 4.25 5.05 -14.10
N SER A 97 3.32 5.93 -14.45
CA SER A 97 3.52 7.39 -14.36
C SER A 97 3.69 7.84 -12.90
N VAL A 98 2.82 7.38 -12.01
CA VAL A 98 2.84 7.75 -10.59
C VAL A 98 4.14 7.29 -9.93
N TYR A 99 4.52 6.03 -10.11
CA TYR A 99 5.78 5.52 -9.54
C TYR A 99 7.00 6.18 -10.18
N GLY A 100 7.00 6.41 -11.50
CA GLY A 100 8.12 7.09 -12.17
C GLY A 100 8.33 8.54 -11.72
N LYS A 101 7.27 9.22 -11.27
CA LYS A 101 7.38 10.55 -10.66
C LYS A 101 7.82 10.53 -9.20
N ALA A 102 7.43 9.48 -8.48
CA ALA A 102 7.85 9.28 -7.10
C ALA A 102 9.31 8.80 -7.03
N GLU A 103 9.81 8.10 -8.05
CA GLU A 103 11.23 7.73 -8.15
C GLU A 103 12.14 8.97 -8.07
N GLY A 104 13.11 8.92 -7.15
CA GLY A 104 14.05 10.02 -6.88
C GLY A 104 13.52 11.10 -5.93
N GLN A 105 12.24 11.06 -5.53
CA GLN A 105 11.74 11.91 -4.45
C GLN A 105 12.05 11.29 -3.08
N ARG A 106 12.41 12.14 -2.11
CA ARG A 106 12.69 11.72 -0.74
C ARG A 106 11.40 11.27 -0.04
N GLY A 107 11.45 10.10 0.60
CA GLY A 107 10.31 9.46 1.25
C GLY A 107 9.40 8.67 0.30
N ALA A 108 9.79 8.48 -0.96
CA ALA A 108 8.99 7.76 -1.93
C ALA A 108 8.89 6.26 -1.61
N ALA A 109 9.94 5.67 -1.02
CA ALA A 109 9.91 4.30 -0.53
C ALA A 109 8.88 4.14 0.60
N ALA A 110 8.83 5.07 1.56
CA ALA A 110 7.83 5.07 2.62
C ALA A 110 6.40 5.05 2.06
N TRP A 111 6.13 5.95 1.11
CA TRP A 111 4.83 6.03 0.43
C TRP A 111 4.50 4.74 -0.33
N ALA A 112 5.46 4.16 -1.05
CA ALA A 112 5.23 2.91 -1.77
C ALA A 112 4.96 1.74 -0.82
N LEU A 113 5.66 1.71 0.32
CA LEU A 113 5.46 0.70 1.36
C LEU A 113 4.08 0.79 2.02
N ASP A 114 3.58 2.00 2.28
CA ASP A 114 2.24 2.22 2.84
C ASP A 114 1.12 1.81 1.87
N ASN A 115 1.41 1.83 0.56
CA ASN A 115 0.49 1.39 -0.48
C ASN A 115 0.60 -0.12 -0.82
N LEU A 116 1.40 -0.89 -0.07
CA LEU A 116 1.51 -2.33 -0.28
C LEU A 116 0.18 -3.02 -0.04
N GLN A 117 -0.16 -3.93 -0.96
CA GLN A 117 -1.35 -4.76 -0.84
C GLN A 117 -0.99 -6.10 -0.18
N GLY A 118 -1.82 -6.51 0.79
CA GLY A 118 -1.69 -7.78 1.49
C GLY A 118 -1.36 -7.61 2.98
N SER A 119 -1.03 -8.72 3.64
CA SER A 119 -0.69 -8.76 5.06
C SER A 119 0.77 -8.35 5.30
N TRP A 120 1.12 -7.12 4.96
CA TRP A 120 2.44 -6.53 5.27
C TRP A 120 2.31 -5.64 6.49
N ARG A 121 3.29 -5.67 7.38
CA ARG A 121 3.34 -4.74 8.52
C ARG A 121 4.53 -3.82 8.35
N VAL A 122 4.24 -2.55 8.09
CA VAL A 122 5.23 -1.54 7.71
C VAL A 122 5.52 -0.66 8.90
N SER A 123 6.80 -0.43 9.17
CA SER A 123 7.31 0.57 10.10
C SER A 123 8.23 1.50 9.32
N ASN A 124 7.75 2.72 9.06
CA ASN A 124 8.51 3.70 8.29
C ASN A 124 9.55 4.42 9.15
N ALA A 125 10.67 4.79 8.53
CA ALA A 125 11.74 5.61 9.14
C ALA A 125 12.21 5.10 10.51
N ILE A 126 12.51 3.80 10.60
CA ILE A 126 13.05 3.19 11.83
C ILE A 126 14.47 3.67 12.15
N ALA A 127 15.20 4.11 11.12
CA ALA A 127 16.47 4.81 11.23
C ALA A 127 16.53 5.83 10.07
N GLY A 128 17.23 6.93 10.29
CA GLY A 128 17.43 7.93 9.25
C GLY A 128 18.54 8.91 9.58
N THR A 129 18.93 9.69 8.58
CA THR A 129 19.96 10.73 8.68
C THR A 129 19.35 12.12 8.48
N THR A 130 20.13 13.17 8.78
CA THR A 130 19.72 14.55 8.50
C THR A 130 19.66 14.85 7.00
N GLN A 131 20.30 14.02 6.16
CA GLN A 131 20.30 14.10 4.70
C GLN A 131 19.07 13.40 4.08
N LEU A 132 18.08 13.04 4.90
CA LEU A 132 16.85 12.38 4.48
C LEU A 132 17.09 11.00 3.83
N ASP A 133 18.18 10.32 4.23
CA ASP A 133 18.28 8.87 4.02
C ASP A 133 17.47 8.19 5.11
N ALA A 134 16.73 7.15 4.75
CA ALA A 134 15.85 6.44 5.68
C ALA A 134 15.94 4.93 5.47
N VAL A 135 15.78 4.19 6.57
CA VAL A 135 15.54 2.76 6.56
C VAL A 135 14.14 2.51 7.08
N HIS A 136 13.38 1.77 6.29
CA HIS A 136 12.04 1.29 6.60
C HIS A 136 12.13 -0.19 6.91
N ARG A 137 11.21 -0.68 7.72
CA ARG A 137 11.11 -2.10 8.05
C ARG A 137 9.75 -2.61 7.64
N VAL A 138 9.76 -3.75 6.98
CA VAL A 138 8.56 -4.45 6.55
C VAL A 138 8.61 -5.87 7.07
N ILE A 139 7.55 -6.29 7.75
CA ILE A 139 7.38 -7.66 8.23
C ILE A 139 6.34 -8.31 7.33
N GLY A 140 6.70 -9.44 6.74
CA GLY A 140 5.84 -10.23 5.87
C GLY A 140 6.13 -11.71 5.97
N ARG A 141 5.47 -12.50 5.13
CA ARG A 141 5.71 -13.96 5.05
C ARG A 141 7.16 -14.34 4.75
N PRO A 142 7.95 -13.55 4.01
CA PRO A 142 9.37 -13.85 3.85
C PRO A 142 10.21 -13.76 5.12
N GLY A 143 9.78 -12.97 6.10
CA GLY A 143 10.59 -12.61 7.26
C GLY A 143 10.58 -11.11 7.49
N VAL A 144 11.74 -10.56 7.86
CA VAL A 144 11.92 -9.12 8.00
C VAL A 144 12.67 -8.57 6.78
N ILE A 145 12.14 -7.49 6.20
CA ILE A 145 12.73 -6.82 5.05
C ILE A 145 13.08 -5.40 5.49
N LEU A 146 14.34 -5.03 5.36
CA LEU A 146 14.82 -3.67 5.57
C LEU A 146 14.94 -3.00 4.20
N VAL A 147 14.16 -1.93 4.02
CA VAL A 147 14.11 -1.18 2.76
C VAL A 147 14.73 0.17 3.01
N ALA A 148 15.86 0.46 2.37
CA ALA A 148 16.55 1.73 2.51
C ALA A 148 16.32 2.63 1.29
N GLU A 149 16.22 3.92 1.55
CA GLU A 149 16.12 4.98 0.55
C GLU A 149 17.19 6.04 0.85
N GLY A 150 17.90 6.51 -0.18
CA GLY A 150 18.94 7.52 -0.04
C GLY A 150 20.23 7.16 -0.77
N ALA A 151 21.34 7.82 -0.41
CA ALA A 151 22.61 7.61 -1.09
C ALA A 151 23.24 6.24 -0.73
N PRO A 152 23.73 5.46 -1.71
CA PRO A 152 24.17 4.06 -1.51
C PRO A 152 25.19 3.86 -0.39
N GLN A 153 26.17 4.76 -0.29
CA GLN A 153 27.25 4.65 0.69
C GLN A 153 26.76 4.88 2.13
N ARG A 154 25.78 5.78 2.32
CA ARG A 154 25.22 6.10 3.65
C ARG A 154 24.17 5.07 4.08
N VAL A 155 23.35 4.59 3.16
CA VAL A 155 22.33 3.59 3.48
C VAL A 155 22.92 2.23 3.82
N LYS A 156 24.08 1.85 3.26
CA LYS A 156 24.76 0.59 3.61
C LYS A 156 25.12 0.50 5.09
N SER A 157 25.66 1.58 5.67
CA SER A 157 26.02 1.59 7.09
C SER A 157 24.78 1.57 7.99
N LEU A 158 23.72 2.31 7.62
CA LEU A 158 22.43 2.29 8.32
C LEU A 158 21.78 0.90 8.29
N LEU A 159 21.74 0.26 7.12
CA LEU A 159 21.22 -1.08 6.94
C LEU A 159 21.98 -2.10 7.79
N ALA A 160 23.32 -2.04 7.81
CA ALA A 160 24.13 -2.95 8.61
C ALA A 160 23.84 -2.81 10.12
N GLN A 161 23.67 -1.57 10.61
CA GLN A 161 23.31 -1.32 12.00
C GLN A 161 21.92 -1.87 12.33
N GLU A 162 20.91 -1.58 11.50
CA GLU A 162 19.54 -2.06 11.73
C GLU A 162 19.41 -3.57 11.56
N LYS A 163 20.15 -4.18 10.64
CA LYS A 163 20.24 -5.64 10.47
C LYS A 163 20.78 -6.30 11.72
N LYS A 164 21.88 -5.76 12.30
CA LYS A 164 22.46 -6.28 13.55
C LYS A 164 21.51 -6.13 14.74
N LYS A 165 20.80 -5.00 14.86
CA LYS A 165 19.78 -4.80 15.91
C LYS A 165 18.61 -5.76 15.75
N THR A 166 18.11 -5.92 14.53
CA THR A 166 16.99 -6.80 14.21
C THR A 166 17.35 -8.27 14.45
N ALA A 167 18.54 -8.72 14.03
CA ALA A 167 19.01 -10.10 14.19
C ALA A 167 18.99 -10.58 15.64
N ARG A 168 19.27 -9.69 16.61
CA ARG A 168 19.24 -10.01 18.05
C ARG A 168 17.84 -10.39 18.56
N LEU A 169 16.77 -10.04 17.84
CA LEU A 169 15.37 -10.19 18.29
C LEU A 169 14.59 -11.21 17.47
N VAL A 170 14.92 -11.35 16.19
CA VAL A 170 14.16 -12.19 15.25
C VAL A 170 14.67 -13.63 15.17
N GLY A 171 15.84 -13.89 15.77
CA GLY A 171 16.44 -15.22 15.87
C GLY A 171 16.84 -15.77 14.50
N ASP A 172 16.30 -16.94 14.18
CA ASP A 172 16.48 -17.70 12.94
C ASP A 172 15.69 -17.13 11.74
N THR A 173 14.86 -16.10 11.95
CA THR A 173 14.05 -15.52 10.87
C THR A 173 14.93 -14.81 9.83
N PRO A 174 14.77 -15.08 8.53
CA PRO A 174 15.51 -14.40 7.48
C PRO A 174 15.32 -12.87 7.49
N ILE A 175 16.42 -12.14 7.29
CA ILE A 175 16.44 -10.69 7.15
C ILE A 175 16.96 -10.34 5.76
N TYR A 176 16.11 -9.71 4.96
CA TYR A 176 16.45 -9.21 3.63
C TYR A 176 16.74 -7.71 3.68
N ASP A 177 17.73 -7.25 2.93
CA ASP A 177 18.05 -5.85 2.71
C ASP A 177 17.76 -5.47 1.25
N ILE A 178 17.10 -4.33 1.06
CA ILE A 178 16.76 -3.78 -0.25
C ILE A 178 17.15 -2.30 -0.23
N VAL A 179 17.89 -1.85 -1.23
CA VAL A 179 18.14 -0.43 -1.47
C VAL A 179 17.26 0.01 -2.63
N VAL A 180 16.45 1.03 -2.42
CA VAL A 180 15.58 1.61 -3.44
C VAL A 180 16.36 2.62 -4.27
N GLY A 181 16.25 2.49 -5.58
CA GLY A 181 16.81 3.43 -6.55
C GLY A 181 17.03 2.77 -7.91
N ASN A 182 17.76 3.46 -8.79
CA ASN A 182 17.87 3.11 -10.21
C ASN A 182 19.27 2.64 -10.63
N ASP A 183 20.24 2.60 -9.71
CA ASP A 183 21.59 2.14 -10.01
C ASP A 183 21.72 0.61 -9.91
N GLU A 184 22.88 0.10 -10.29
CA GLU A 184 23.18 -1.34 -10.19
C GLU A 184 23.06 -1.85 -8.74
N GLY A 185 22.38 -3.00 -8.59
CA GLY A 185 22.11 -3.60 -7.28
C GLY A 185 20.99 -2.92 -6.47
N GLN A 186 20.35 -1.88 -7.00
CA GLN A 186 19.18 -1.25 -6.41
C GLN A 186 17.89 -1.77 -7.05
N VAL A 187 16.78 -1.65 -6.32
CA VAL A 187 15.45 -2.01 -6.82
C VAL A 187 14.67 -0.73 -7.13
N PRO A 188 14.23 -0.53 -8.39
CA PRO A 188 13.39 0.61 -8.74
C PRO A 188 12.10 0.59 -7.92
N LEU A 189 11.62 1.78 -7.55
CA LEU A 189 10.43 1.93 -6.70
C LEU A 189 9.21 1.21 -7.28
N SER A 190 9.01 1.34 -8.60
CA SER A 190 7.95 0.67 -9.36
C SER A 190 8.00 -0.87 -9.29
N GLN A 191 9.15 -1.45 -8.97
CA GLN A 191 9.38 -2.89 -8.91
C GLN A 191 9.48 -3.43 -7.48
N LEU A 192 9.53 -2.56 -6.46
CA LEU A 192 9.73 -2.92 -5.06
C LEU A 192 8.72 -3.97 -4.58
N GLN A 193 7.42 -3.75 -4.80
CA GLN A 193 6.38 -4.70 -4.43
C GLN A 193 6.56 -6.06 -5.14
N LYS A 194 6.89 -6.06 -6.43
CA LYS A 194 7.12 -7.27 -7.22
C LYS A 194 8.34 -8.04 -6.73
N TYR A 195 9.41 -7.33 -6.36
CA TYR A 195 10.61 -7.93 -5.79
C TYR A 195 10.32 -8.59 -4.44
N MET A 196 9.67 -7.86 -3.52
CA MET A 196 9.32 -8.38 -2.19
C MET A 196 8.37 -9.57 -2.23
N SER A 197 7.40 -9.56 -3.14
CA SER A 197 6.43 -10.66 -3.30
C SER A 197 7.02 -11.94 -3.91
N LYS A 198 8.18 -11.86 -4.58
CA LYS A 198 8.91 -13.01 -5.10
C LYS A 198 9.77 -13.73 -4.05
N LEU A 199 10.03 -13.09 -2.91
CA LEU A 199 10.80 -13.71 -1.84
C LEU A 199 10.08 -14.97 -1.30
N PRO A 200 10.83 -16.01 -0.88
CA PRO A 200 10.24 -17.25 -0.37
C PRO A 200 9.43 -16.99 0.89
N LYS A 201 8.37 -17.77 1.12
CA LYS A 201 7.51 -17.65 2.30
C LYS A 201 8.10 -18.49 3.43
N ASN A 202 8.93 -17.88 4.27
CA ASN A 202 9.65 -18.58 5.34
C ASN A 202 8.89 -18.64 6.68
N ILE A 203 7.97 -17.71 6.93
CA ILE A 203 7.24 -17.59 8.20
C ILE A 203 5.72 -17.49 8.01
N ASP A 204 4.99 -17.91 9.05
CA ASP A 204 3.54 -17.82 9.13
C ASP A 204 3.08 -16.50 9.80
N SER A 205 1.75 -16.28 9.82
CA SER A 205 1.17 -15.05 10.38
C SER A 205 1.39 -14.90 11.89
N LYS A 206 1.41 -16.01 12.63
CA LYS A 206 1.64 -16.02 14.09
C LYS A 206 3.08 -15.62 14.41
N ARG A 207 4.06 -16.20 13.71
CA ARG A 207 5.47 -15.83 13.86
C ARG A 207 5.67 -14.36 13.50
N MET A 208 5.02 -13.92 12.44
CA MET A 208 4.93 -12.51 12.06
C MET A 208 4.43 -11.62 13.22
N ASP A 209 3.35 -11.95 13.94
CA ASP A 209 2.85 -11.16 15.10
C ASP A 209 3.88 -11.15 16.25
N SER A 210 4.51 -12.30 16.52
CA SER A 210 5.55 -12.41 17.55
C SER A 210 6.78 -11.55 17.26
N ILE A 211 7.16 -11.44 15.98
CA ILE A 211 8.28 -10.60 15.55
C ILE A 211 7.93 -9.12 15.70
N GLU A 212 6.73 -8.72 15.29
CA GLU A 212 6.27 -7.35 15.42
C GLU A 212 6.26 -6.89 16.88
N SER A 213 5.71 -7.70 17.80
CA SER A 213 5.68 -7.37 19.22
C SER A 213 7.08 -7.22 19.83
N ARG A 214 8.03 -8.10 19.49
CA ARG A 214 9.44 -8.00 19.93
C ARG A 214 10.12 -6.74 19.39
N LEU A 215 9.88 -6.39 18.13
CA LEU A 215 10.47 -5.20 17.50
C LEU A 215 9.81 -3.89 17.96
N ALA A 216 8.52 -3.89 18.26
CA ALA A 216 7.81 -2.74 18.82
C ALA A 216 8.36 -2.38 20.22
N ALA A 217 8.77 -3.38 21.01
CA ALA A 217 9.43 -3.16 22.29
C ALA A 217 10.80 -2.46 22.15
N LEU A 218 11.49 -2.63 21.02
CA LEU A 218 12.74 -1.91 20.72
C LEU A 218 12.48 -0.42 20.40
N GLY A 219 11.42 -0.12 19.65
CA GLY A 219 11.07 1.26 19.26
C GLY A 219 10.79 2.17 20.45
N LYS A 220 10.25 1.62 21.55
CA LYS A 220 10.02 2.37 22.80
C LYS A 220 11.30 2.69 23.59
N ARG A 221 12.44 2.05 23.28
CA ARG A 221 13.73 2.31 23.93
C ARG A 221 14.63 3.28 23.15
N GLY A 222 14.23 3.71 21.95
CA GLY A 222 15.07 4.50 21.04
C GLY A 222 14.48 5.81 20.52
N GLY A 223 13.28 6.21 20.97
CA GLY A 223 12.80 7.58 20.74
C GLY A 223 13.66 8.56 21.54
N PRO A 224 13.80 9.84 21.12
CA PRO A 224 14.34 10.87 22.00
C PRO A 224 13.57 10.76 23.32
N ALA A 225 14.29 10.60 24.43
CA ALA A 225 13.67 10.80 25.72
C ALA A 225 13.07 12.21 25.63
N LEU A 226 11.73 12.30 25.56
CA LEU A 226 11.08 13.58 25.81
C LEU A 226 11.65 14.00 27.16
N PRO A 227 12.37 15.14 27.25
CA PRO A 227 12.79 15.64 28.55
C PRO A 227 11.50 15.74 29.33
N GLN A 228 11.36 14.92 30.37
CA GLN A 228 10.24 15.09 31.28
C GLN A 228 10.41 16.51 31.79
N GLY A 229 9.53 17.40 31.31
CA GLY A 229 9.49 18.76 31.77
C GLY A 229 9.40 18.72 33.30
N PRO A 230 10.03 19.67 34.01
CA PRO A 230 10.05 19.66 35.45
C PRO A 230 8.62 19.43 35.96
N ILE A 231 8.42 18.30 36.64
CA ILE A 231 7.14 17.95 37.23
C ILE A 231 6.77 19.14 38.12
N PRO A 232 5.62 19.81 37.90
CA PRO A 232 5.21 20.90 38.76
C PRO A 232 5.15 20.38 40.19
N GLY A 233 6.08 20.84 41.01
CA GLY A 233 6.12 20.55 42.44
C GLY A 233 4.86 21.14 43.06
N GLY A 234 3.81 20.32 43.22
CA GLY A 234 2.56 20.79 43.80
C GLY A 234 1.29 20.04 43.43
N ALA A 235 1.30 19.11 42.47
CA ALA A 235 0.13 18.30 42.17
C ALA A 235 -0.09 17.22 43.25
N LYS A 236 -0.59 17.63 44.42
CA LYS A 236 -1.10 16.74 45.46
C LYS A 236 -2.16 15.83 44.84
N MET A 237 -1.87 14.53 44.76
CA MET A 237 -2.88 13.51 44.46
C MET A 237 -3.97 13.57 45.55
N LYS A 238 -5.06 14.28 45.27
CA LYS A 238 -6.20 14.35 46.19
C LYS A 238 -7.11 13.16 45.93
N GLY A 239 -6.99 12.15 46.79
CA GLY A 239 -8.14 11.34 47.23
C GLY A 239 -8.44 10.05 46.45
N MET A 240 -7.50 9.12 46.36
CA MET A 240 -7.82 7.70 46.11
C MET A 240 -7.78 6.93 47.43
N GLN A 241 -8.69 7.23 48.35
CA GLN A 241 -8.93 6.40 49.54
C GLN A 241 -10.19 6.90 50.24
N ARG A 242 -11.31 6.20 50.03
CA ARG A 242 -12.40 5.93 50.99
C ARG A 242 -13.66 5.47 50.25
N THR A 243 -13.67 4.20 49.86
CA THR A 243 -14.91 3.42 49.75
C THR A 243 -14.56 1.93 49.85
N MET A 244 -14.00 1.54 50.99
CA MET A 244 -13.98 0.16 51.46
C MET A 244 -14.37 0.17 52.94
N LYS A 245 -15.69 0.18 53.22
CA LYS A 245 -16.32 -0.51 54.36
C LYS A 245 -17.81 -0.20 54.44
N ARG A 246 -18.63 -1.22 54.19
CA ARG A 246 -19.80 -1.69 54.95
C ARG A 246 -20.24 -2.98 54.25
N ARG A 247 -19.96 -4.14 54.84
CA ARG A 247 -20.85 -4.93 55.71
C ARG A 247 -22.25 -5.00 55.13
#